data_AF-A0A3M1B361-F1
#
_entry.id   AF-A0A3M1B361-F1
#
_cell.length_a   1.000
_cell.length_b   1.000
_cell.length_c   1.000
_cell.angle_alpha   90.00
_cell.angle_beta   90.00
_cell.angle_gamma   90.00
#
_symmetry.space_group_name_H-M   'P 1'
#
loop_
_entity.id
_entity.type
_entity.pdbx_description
1 polymer ?
#
loop_
_entity_poly.entity_id
_entity_poly.type
_entity_poly.pdbx_seq_one_letter_code
_entity_poly.pdbx_strand_id
1 'polypeptide(L)'
;MKTLKILLFLLCFFSIACPKKIPQVIVPVEYNPQQLVKEFKEKCPPPKWFDTISAKPFSSVKELHAYWVSKQRNPKLFFKRCYLSVLQFPENKELVVLAFQLMDYNNWDYPHLENLYVIALKYFYNYQKQGSGGSADYTGSLILDYSRLLLKKKKYQKCVHLIQQFKAKRFSQTNPHLKQLIDMNLANAYTKMGKKTMARQTLEQALQYGGGWNQQIKQELKLLGG
;
A
#
# COMPACT_ATOMS: atom_id res chain seq x y z
N MET A 1 -27.90 -59.94 -31.19
CA MET A 1 -27.91 -58.52 -31.61
C MET A 1 -28.93 -57.75 -30.79
N LYS A 2 -28.52 -57.06 -29.73
CA LYS A 2 -29.33 -56.09 -28.98
C LYS A 2 -28.46 -54.87 -28.66
N THR A 3 -28.98 -53.72 -29.01
CA THR A 3 -28.32 -52.43 -29.15
C THR A 3 -28.00 -51.78 -27.80
N LEU A 4 -26.74 -51.33 -27.66
CA LEU A 4 -26.17 -50.64 -26.52
C LEU A 4 -26.59 -49.15 -26.58
N LYS A 5 -27.50 -48.71 -25.70
CA LYS A 5 -27.83 -47.29 -25.52
C LYS A 5 -26.78 -46.63 -24.62
N ILE A 6 -25.78 -46.00 -25.25
CA ILE A 6 -24.84 -45.09 -24.57
C ILE A 6 -25.58 -43.77 -24.35
N LEU A 7 -25.96 -43.51 -23.11
CA LEU A 7 -26.56 -42.24 -22.68
C LEU A 7 -25.42 -41.21 -22.52
N LEU A 8 -25.24 -40.39 -23.54
CA LEU A 8 -24.33 -39.24 -23.56
C LEU A 8 -24.83 -38.18 -22.55
N PHE A 9 -24.27 -38.16 -21.34
CA PHE A 9 -24.45 -37.04 -20.41
C PHE A 9 -23.47 -35.92 -20.77
N LEU A 10 -23.82 -35.15 -21.81
CA LEU A 10 -23.18 -33.87 -22.15
C LEU A 10 -23.59 -32.82 -21.11
N LEU A 11 -22.91 -32.82 -19.97
CA LEU A 11 -23.00 -31.72 -19.01
C LEU A 11 -22.36 -30.48 -19.63
N CYS A 12 -23.23 -29.56 -20.02
CA CYS A 12 -22.95 -28.20 -20.43
C CYS A 12 -22.21 -27.44 -19.31
N PHE A 13 -20.89 -27.58 -19.25
CA PHE A 13 -20.03 -26.63 -18.54
C PHE A 13 -19.90 -25.36 -19.40
N PHE A 14 -20.95 -24.54 -19.39
CA PHE A 14 -20.78 -23.12 -19.70
C PHE A 14 -19.91 -22.52 -18.60
N SER A 15 -18.59 -22.55 -18.83
CA SER A 15 -17.66 -21.68 -18.13
C SER A 15 -18.03 -20.26 -18.50
N ILE A 16 -18.87 -19.63 -17.66
CA ILE A 16 -19.04 -18.18 -17.65
C ILE A 16 -17.66 -17.63 -17.28
N ALA A 17 -16.86 -17.33 -18.30
CA ALA A 17 -15.62 -16.61 -18.19
C ALA A 17 -15.98 -15.21 -17.70
N CYS A 18 -16.17 -15.08 -16.40
CA CYS A 18 -16.35 -13.81 -15.73
C CYS A 18 -15.12 -12.98 -16.13
N PRO A 19 -15.28 -11.89 -16.90
CA PRO A 19 -14.14 -11.12 -17.36
C PRO A 19 -13.42 -10.65 -16.10
N LYS A 20 -12.27 -11.28 -15.82
CA LYS A 20 -11.38 -10.84 -14.75
C LYS A 20 -11.02 -9.42 -15.13
N LYS A 21 -11.72 -8.43 -14.55
CA LYS A 21 -11.27 -7.05 -14.54
C LYS A 21 -9.88 -7.12 -13.93
N ILE A 22 -8.88 -7.06 -14.80
CA ILE A 22 -7.48 -7.06 -14.39
C ILE A 22 -7.37 -5.86 -13.44
N PRO A 23 -6.89 -6.07 -12.20
CA PRO A 23 -6.72 -4.96 -11.28
C PRO A 23 -5.93 -3.86 -11.99
N GLN A 24 -6.43 -2.63 -11.93
CA GLN A 24 -5.77 -1.49 -12.58
C GLN A 24 -4.31 -1.47 -12.14
N VAL A 25 -3.42 -1.70 -13.10
CA VAL A 25 -1.98 -1.61 -12.92
C VAL A 25 -1.69 -0.18 -12.47
N ILE A 26 -0.87 -0.02 -11.43
CA ILE A 26 -0.34 1.31 -11.10
C ILE A 26 0.60 1.67 -12.25
N VAL A 27 0.11 2.52 -13.15
CA VAL A 27 0.90 3.09 -14.24
C VAL A 27 1.56 4.33 -13.67
N PRO A 28 2.89 4.33 -13.47
CA PRO A 28 3.60 5.54 -13.07
C PRO A 28 3.38 6.61 -14.13
N VAL A 29 3.12 7.83 -13.70
CA VAL A 29 3.03 8.99 -14.58
C VAL A 29 4.20 9.91 -14.33
N GLU A 30 4.50 10.76 -15.32
CA GLU A 30 5.38 11.89 -15.09
C GLU A 30 4.80 12.79 -13.99
N TYR A 31 5.67 13.28 -13.12
CA TYR A 31 5.24 14.07 -11.98
C TYR A 31 4.74 15.45 -12.44
N ASN A 32 3.43 15.65 -12.39
CA ASN A 32 2.79 16.94 -12.64
C ASN A 32 2.14 17.48 -11.35
N PRO A 33 2.74 18.48 -10.69
CA PRO A 33 2.28 19.08 -9.43
C PRO A 33 0.82 19.58 -9.50
N GLN A 34 0.45 20.25 -10.58
CA GLN A 34 -0.87 20.85 -10.76
C GLN A 34 -1.94 19.75 -10.93
N GLN A 35 -1.62 18.71 -11.70
CA GLN A 35 -2.50 17.55 -11.86
C GLN A 35 -2.63 16.75 -10.56
N LEU A 36 -1.54 16.58 -9.80
CA LEU A 36 -1.56 15.97 -8.47
C LEU A 36 -2.54 16.71 -7.55
N VAL A 37 -2.41 18.04 -7.44
CA VAL A 37 -3.27 18.86 -6.58
C VAL A 37 -4.73 18.76 -7.01
N LYS A 38 -5.01 18.80 -8.32
CA LYS A 38 -6.36 18.65 -8.86
C LYS A 38 -6.97 17.30 -8.47
N GLU A 39 -6.30 16.20 -8.78
CA GLU A 39 -6.79 14.85 -8.47
C GLU A 39 -6.90 14.60 -6.96
N PHE A 40 -5.97 15.16 -6.16
CA PHE A 40 -5.99 15.04 -4.71
C PHE A 40 -7.22 15.74 -4.11
N LYS A 41 -7.51 16.99 -4.50
CA LYS A 41 -8.71 17.69 -4.03
C LYS A 41 -10.00 16.95 -4.40
N GLU A 42 -10.05 16.41 -5.62
CA GLU A 42 -11.23 15.72 -6.15
C GLU A 42 -11.50 14.38 -5.44
N LYS A 43 -10.46 13.55 -5.28
CA LYS A 43 -10.62 12.16 -4.80
C LYS A 43 -10.42 12.00 -3.29
N CYS A 44 -9.80 12.99 -2.65
CA CYS A 44 -9.50 12.99 -1.23
C CYS A 44 -10.04 14.28 -0.58
N PRO A 45 -11.36 14.52 -0.57
CA PRO A 45 -11.93 15.72 0.03
C PRO A 45 -11.66 15.78 1.55
N PRO A 46 -11.52 16.99 2.14
CA PRO A 46 -11.23 17.11 3.57
C PRO A 46 -12.31 16.45 4.45
N PRO A 47 -11.94 15.91 5.63
CA PRO A 47 -12.91 15.37 6.58
C PRO A 47 -13.82 16.48 7.15
N LYS A 48 -14.99 16.10 7.68
CA LYS A 48 -16.01 17.06 8.18
C LYS A 48 -15.49 18.06 9.23
N TRP A 49 -14.52 17.65 10.06
CA TRP A 49 -13.94 18.49 11.10
C TRP A 49 -12.88 19.47 10.59
N PHE A 50 -12.49 19.39 9.32
CA PHE A 50 -11.31 20.07 8.80
C PHE A 50 -11.34 21.58 9.03
N ASP A 51 -12.49 22.21 8.84
CA ASP A 51 -12.64 23.67 8.96
C ASP A 51 -12.76 24.15 10.41
N THR A 52 -12.93 23.25 11.38
CA THR A 52 -13.02 23.61 12.81
C THR A 52 -11.64 23.80 13.46
N ILE A 53 -10.54 23.56 12.75
CA ILE A 53 -9.17 23.63 13.27
C ILE A 53 -8.36 24.59 12.42
N SER A 54 -7.78 25.64 13.00
CA SER A 54 -6.83 26.50 12.28
C SER A 54 -5.44 25.86 12.23
N ALA A 55 -4.80 25.87 11.06
CA ALA A 55 -3.50 25.24 10.86
C ALA A 55 -2.76 25.85 9.65
N LYS A 56 -1.42 25.86 9.70
CA LYS A 56 -0.55 26.18 8.56
C LYS A 56 0.09 24.90 8.01
N PRO A 57 0.35 24.80 6.70
CA PRO A 57 1.08 23.65 6.16
C PRO A 57 2.47 23.52 6.81
N PHE A 58 3.07 22.34 6.71
CA PHE A 58 4.53 22.22 6.81
C PHE A 58 5.17 22.79 5.55
N SER A 59 6.23 23.59 5.68
CA SER A 59 6.99 24.14 4.56
C SER A 59 8.22 23.31 4.20
N SER A 60 8.62 22.37 5.07
CA SER A 60 9.79 21.51 4.86
C SER A 60 9.65 20.14 5.49
N VAL A 61 10.45 19.18 5.00
CA VAL A 61 10.60 17.83 5.56
C VAL A 61 11.08 17.89 7.02
N LYS A 62 12.03 18.79 7.34
CA LYS A 62 12.55 18.99 8.70
C LYS A 62 11.43 19.39 9.67
N GLU A 63 10.59 20.34 9.28
CA GLU A 63 9.47 20.79 10.11
C GLU A 63 8.44 19.69 10.34
N LEU A 64 8.08 18.95 9.27
CA LEU A 64 7.17 17.81 9.35
C LEU A 64 7.72 16.75 10.32
N HIS A 65 9.01 16.39 10.21
CA HIS A 65 9.62 15.41 11.10
C HIS A 65 9.69 15.89 12.55
N ALA A 66 10.09 17.15 12.79
CA ALA A 66 10.15 17.72 14.14
C ALA A 66 8.78 17.65 14.83
N TYR A 67 7.70 17.96 14.11
CA TYR A 67 6.35 17.85 14.65
C TYR A 67 5.91 16.38 14.81
N TRP A 68 6.26 15.52 13.85
CA TRP A 68 5.95 14.08 13.92
C TRP A 68 6.53 13.44 15.18
N VAL A 69 7.78 13.74 15.57
CA VAL A 69 8.40 13.16 16.77
C VAL A 69 8.03 13.88 18.07
N SER A 70 7.25 14.97 18.02
CA SER A 70 6.85 15.72 19.20
C SER A 70 5.87 14.95 20.08
N LYS A 71 6.10 14.96 21.40
CA LYS A 71 5.19 14.38 22.41
C LYS A 71 3.82 15.08 22.47
N GLN A 72 3.74 16.32 22.00
CA GLN A 72 2.52 17.14 22.05
C GLN A 72 1.74 17.12 20.72
N ARG A 73 2.04 16.17 19.83
CA ARG A 73 1.41 16.07 18.50
C ARG A 73 -0.09 15.84 18.61
N ASN A 74 -0.90 16.76 18.07
CA ASN A 74 -2.34 16.57 17.91
C ASN A 74 -2.62 15.88 16.56
N PRO A 75 -3.28 14.70 16.51
CA PRO A 75 -3.48 13.95 15.26
C PRO A 75 -4.30 14.71 14.20
N LYS A 76 -5.42 15.32 14.58
CA LYS A 76 -6.27 16.08 13.61
C LYS A 76 -5.52 17.28 13.05
N LEU A 77 -4.80 18.01 13.91
CA LEU A 77 -3.94 19.11 13.47
C LEU A 77 -2.86 18.59 12.53
N PHE A 78 -2.15 17.51 12.87
CA PHE A 78 -1.13 16.92 12.02
C PHE A 78 -1.66 16.54 10.64
N PHE A 79 -2.79 15.82 10.60
CA PHE A 79 -3.45 15.46 9.35
C PHE A 79 -3.74 16.70 8.51
N LYS A 80 -4.34 17.74 9.10
CA LYS A 80 -4.64 18.99 8.39
C LYS A 80 -3.38 19.66 7.84
N ARG A 81 -2.29 19.70 8.62
CA ARG A 81 -1.01 20.28 8.17
C ARG A 81 -0.41 19.51 7.00
N CYS A 82 -0.39 18.17 7.05
CA CYS A 82 0.04 17.33 5.94
C CYS A 82 -0.83 17.56 4.69
N TYR A 83 -2.16 17.57 4.87
CA TYR A 83 -3.10 17.82 3.77
C TYR A 83 -2.83 19.17 3.09
N LEU A 84 -2.66 20.24 3.89
CA LEU A 84 -2.33 21.56 3.36
C LEU A 84 -0.95 21.61 2.68
N SER A 85 0.04 20.86 3.17
CA SER A 85 1.35 20.77 2.52
C SER A 85 1.28 20.18 1.11
N VAL A 86 0.43 19.17 0.90
CA VAL A 86 0.20 18.62 -0.45
C VAL A 86 -0.38 19.68 -1.38
N LEU A 87 -1.29 20.52 -0.88
CA LEU A 87 -1.93 21.57 -1.67
C LEU A 87 -1.01 22.77 -1.97
N GLN A 88 -0.20 23.17 -0.99
CA GLN A 88 0.54 24.45 -1.04
C GLN A 88 1.99 24.27 -1.50
N PHE A 89 2.59 23.10 -1.31
CA PHE A 89 3.97 22.81 -1.70
C PHE A 89 4.09 21.57 -2.60
N PRO A 90 3.29 21.46 -3.68
CA PRO A 90 3.31 20.27 -4.52
C PRO A 90 4.64 20.09 -5.27
N GLU A 91 5.47 21.12 -5.40
CA GLU A 91 6.82 20.99 -5.99
C GLU A 91 7.80 20.24 -5.09
N ASN A 92 7.56 20.23 -3.77
CA ASN A 92 8.41 19.55 -2.81
C ASN A 92 8.04 18.06 -2.71
N LYS A 93 8.51 17.27 -3.68
CA LYS A 93 8.20 15.84 -3.81
C LYS A 93 8.43 15.04 -2.51
N GLU A 94 9.53 15.31 -1.81
CA GLU A 94 9.87 14.61 -0.56
C GLU A 94 8.88 14.94 0.56
N LEU A 95 8.54 16.22 0.73
CA LEU A 95 7.52 16.65 1.69
C LEU A 95 6.15 16.03 1.37
N VAL A 96 5.77 16.03 0.09
CA VAL A 96 4.47 15.52 -0.36
C VAL A 96 4.35 14.01 -0.15
N VAL A 97 5.36 13.22 -0.54
CA VAL A 97 5.32 11.76 -0.35
C VAL A 97 5.29 11.40 1.14
N LEU A 98 6.03 12.12 1.99
CA LEU A 98 5.97 11.96 3.45
C LEU A 98 4.61 12.38 4.03
N ALA A 99 4.04 13.48 3.55
CA ALA A 99 2.72 13.93 3.98
C ALA A 99 1.65 12.87 3.67
N PHE A 100 1.69 12.25 2.48
CA PHE A 100 0.83 11.11 2.15
C PHE A 100 1.03 9.95 3.13
N GLN A 101 2.28 9.57 3.36
CA GLN A 101 2.62 8.43 4.19
C GLN A 101 2.25 8.61 5.67
N LEU A 102 2.09 9.83 6.16
CA LEU A 102 1.81 10.09 7.58
C LEU A 102 0.36 10.54 7.86
N MET A 103 -0.45 10.78 6.84
CA MET A 103 -1.86 11.17 7.03
C MET A 103 -2.69 10.02 7.64
N ASP A 104 -2.47 8.78 7.22
CA ASP A 104 -3.18 7.60 7.73
C ASP A 104 -2.96 7.34 9.23
N TYR A 105 -1.73 7.52 9.73
CA TYR A 105 -1.38 7.34 11.14
C TYR A 105 -2.12 8.29 12.08
N ASN A 106 -2.66 9.40 11.55
CA ASN A 106 -3.30 10.43 12.35
C ASN A 106 -4.83 10.50 12.14
N ASN A 107 -5.37 9.77 11.16
CA ASN A 107 -6.81 9.75 10.85
C ASN A 107 -7.19 8.43 10.16
N TRP A 108 -7.10 7.32 10.89
CA TRP A 108 -7.27 5.95 10.37
C TRP A 108 -8.69 5.62 9.89
N ASP A 109 -9.67 6.45 10.24
CA ASP A 109 -11.07 6.39 9.82
C ASP A 109 -11.38 7.34 8.65
N TYR A 110 -10.38 8.03 8.09
CA TYR A 110 -10.57 8.89 6.93
C TYR A 110 -11.15 8.08 5.74
N PRO A 111 -12.35 8.42 5.23
CA PRO A 111 -13.04 7.57 4.24
C PRO A 111 -12.27 7.38 2.93
N HIS A 112 -11.41 8.33 2.57
CA HIS A 112 -10.70 8.38 1.31
C HIS A 112 -9.25 7.88 1.39
N LEU A 113 -8.85 7.15 2.46
CA LEU A 113 -7.50 6.59 2.60
C LEU A 113 -7.05 5.74 1.40
N GLU A 114 -7.96 4.97 0.80
CA GLU A 114 -7.61 4.17 -0.39
C GLU A 114 -7.24 5.06 -1.59
N ASN A 115 -7.96 6.17 -1.79
CA ASN A 115 -7.65 7.13 -2.86
C ASN A 115 -6.32 7.83 -2.59
N LEU A 116 -6.03 8.12 -1.32
CA LEU A 116 -4.78 8.72 -0.87
C LEU A 116 -3.58 7.88 -1.30
N TYR A 117 -3.57 6.57 -1.02
CA TYR A 117 -2.48 5.70 -1.47
C TYR A 117 -2.43 5.50 -2.98
N VAL A 118 -3.59 5.41 -3.66
CA VAL A 118 -3.64 5.26 -5.11
C VAL A 118 -3.00 6.48 -5.79
N ILE A 119 -3.31 7.69 -5.34
CA ILE A 119 -2.70 8.91 -5.84
C ILE A 119 -1.21 8.95 -5.49
N ALA A 120 -0.85 8.69 -4.23
CA ALA A 120 0.54 8.70 -3.80
C ALA A 120 1.39 7.74 -4.65
N LEU A 121 0.91 6.52 -4.88
CA LEU A 121 1.63 5.56 -5.71
C LEU A 121 1.63 5.99 -7.18
N LYS A 122 0.53 6.50 -7.76
CA LYS A 122 0.51 7.00 -9.14
C LYS A 122 1.66 7.99 -9.43
N TYR A 123 1.91 8.93 -8.52
CA TYR A 123 2.89 10.00 -8.70
C TYR A 123 4.29 9.70 -8.14
N PHE A 124 4.38 8.87 -7.10
CA PHE A 124 5.64 8.63 -6.38
C PHE A 124 6.14 7.18 -6.50
N TYR A 125 5.51 6.33 -7.32
CA TYR A 125 5.98 4.95 -7.55
C TYR A 125 7.43 4.89 -8.01
N ASN A 126 7.85 5.83 -8.87
CA ASN A 126 9.20 5.94 -9.42
C ASN A 126 10.03 7.04 -8.73
N TYR A 127 9.57 7.57 -7.59
CA TYR A 127 10.29 8.65 -6.91
C TYR A 127 11.71 8.19 -6.54
N GLN A 128 12.68 9.07 -6.85
CA GLN A 128 14.09 8.93 -6.55
C GLN A 128 14.58 10.15 -5.78
N LYS A 129 14.94 9.96 -4.50
CA LYS A 129 15.65 10.96 -3.71
C LYS A 129 17.11 11.02 -4.19
N GLN A 130 17.63 12.23 -4.40
CA GLN A 130 19.06 12.44 -4.69
C GLN A 130 19.87 12.28 -3.38
N GLY A 131 20.97 11.53 -3.41
CA GLY A 131 21.85 11.31 -2.26
C GLY A 131 21.72 9.94 -1.58
N SER A 132 22.29 9.79 -0.38
CA SER A 132 22.28 8.55 0.40
C SER A 132 20.95 8.35 1.14
N GLY A 133 20.37 7.15 1.04
CA GLY A 133 19.07 6.78 1.61
C GLY A 133 18.08 6.34 0.54
N GLY A 134 17.72 5.05 0.52
CA GLY A 134 17.04 4.40 -0.59
C GLY A 134 15.68 5.02 -0.91
N SER A 135 15.58 5.64 -2.08
CA SER A 135 14.33 6.19 -2.60
C SER A 135 13.16 5.20 -2.69
N ALA A 136 13.48 3.91 -2.80
CA ALA A 136 12.49 2.84 -2.81
C ALA A 136 11.82 2.62 -1.44
N ASP A 137 12.38 3.12 -0.34
CA ASP A 137 11.81 2.95 1.00
C ASP A 137 10.52 3.78 1.18
N TYR A 138 10.44 4.97 0.57
CA TYR A 138 9.20 5.75 0.55
C TYR A 138 8.10 4.99 -0.20
N THR A 139 8.41 4.49 -1.39
CA THR A 139 7.47 3.67 -2.16
C THR A 139 7.10 2.40 -1.41
N GLY A 140 8.08 1.69 -0.85
CA GLY A 140 7.85 0.47 -0.08
C GLY A 140 6.98 0.71 1.15
N SER A 141 7.12 1.85 1.83
CA SER A 141 6.28 2.21 2.96
C SER A 141 4.84 2.50 2.53
N LEU A 142 4.65 3.23 1.42
CA LEU A 142 3.31 3.40 0.84
C LEU A 142 2.68 2.05 0.43
N ILE A 143 3.46 1.12 -0.11
CA ILE A 143 3.00 -0.24 -0.43
C ILE A 143 2.63 -1.02 0.84
N LEU A 144 3.44 -0.90 1.90
CA LEU A 144 3.17 -1.54 3.18
C LEU A 144 1.85 -1.04 3.79
N ASP A 145 1.66 0.28 3.86
CA ASP A 145 0.47 0.85 4.49
C ASP A 145 -0.78 0.62 3.63
N TYR A 146 -0.67 0.73 2.30
CA TYR A 146 -1.77 0.40 1.41
C TYR A 146 -2.14 -1.09 1.47
N SER A 147 -1.16 -1.99 1.52
CA SER A 147 -1.45 -3.43 1.65
C SER A 147 -2.14 -3.77 2.98
N ARG A 148 -1.78 -3.11 4.10
CA ARG A 148 -2.52 -3.23 5.37
C ARG A 148 -3.98 -2.80 5.23
N LEU A 149 -4.23 -1.66 4.57
CA LEU A 149 -5.59 -1.20 4.30
C LEU A 149 -6.38 -2.21 3.44
N LEU A 150 -5.75 -2.78 2.40
CA LEU A 150 -6.38 -3.79 1.55
C LEU A 150 -6.71 -5.07 2.31
N LEU A 151 -5.80 -5.54 3.18
CA LEU A 151 -6.04 -6.67 4.07
C LEU A 151 -7.22 -6.41 5.01
N LYS A 152 -7.28 -5.23 5.66
CA LYS A 152 -8.40 -4.81 6.53
C LYS A 152 -9.72 -4.80 5.78
N LYS A 153 -9.73 -4.34 4.53
CA LYS A 153 -10.91 -4.33 3.64
C LYS A 153 -11.21 -5.69 2.98
N LYS A 154 -10.50 -6.76 3.35
CA LYS A 154 -10.62 -8.11 2.77
C LYS A 154 -10.38 -8.16 1.24
N LYS A 155 -9.65 -7.19 0.68
CA LYS A 155 -9.29 -7.09 -0.75
C LYS A 155 -8.00 -7.88 -1.04
N TYR A 156 -7.96 -9.16 -0.68
CA TYR A 156 -6.73 -9.98 -0.66
C TYR A 156 -6.04 -10.11 -2.03
N GLN A 157 -6.80 -10.37 -3.10
CA GLN A 157 -6.23 -10.48 -4.44
C GLN A 157 -5.59 -9.17 -4.92
N LYS A 158 -6.19 -8.02 -4.57
CA LYS A 158 -5.62 -6.70 -4.88
C LYS A 158 -4.33 -6.44 -4.09
N CYS A 159 -4.29 -6.88 -2.83
CA CYS A 159 -3.08 -6.85 -1.99
C CYS A 159 -1.94 -7.66 -2.61
N VAL A 160 -2.20 -8.92 -3.00
CA VAL A 160 -1.21 -9.78 -3.66
C VAL A 160 -0.68 -9.12 -4.93
N HIS A 161 -1.57 -8.63 -5.79
CA HIS A 161 -1.18 -7.98 -7.04
C HIS A 161 -0.31 -6.74 -6.82
N LEU A 162 -0.72 -5.86 -5.88
CA LEU A 162 0.04 -4.67 -5.50
C LEU A 162 1.46 -5.01 -5.06
N ILE A 163 1.60 -5.95 -4.12
CA ILE A 163 2.91 -6.34 -3.58
C ILE A 163 3.76 -7.03 -4.63
N GLN A 164 3.20 -7.93 -5.44
CA GLN A 164 3.95 -8.62 -6.50
C GLN A 164 4.49 -7.64 -7.56
N GLN A 165 3.70 -6.63 -7.94
CA GLN A 165 4.17 -5.57 -8.84
C GLN A 165 5.34 -4.78 -8.24
N PHE A 166 5.25 -4.44 -6.96
CA PHE A 166 6.35 -3.78 -6.25
C PHE A 166 7.60 -4.67 -6.17
N LYS A 167 7.42 -5.96 -5.83
CA LYS A 167 8.47 -6.99 -5.81
C LYS A 167 9.23 -7.07 -7.13
N ALA A 168 8.52 -7.09 -8.25
CA ALA A 168 9.11 -7.19 -9.58
C ALA A 168 9.93 -5.97 -10.01
N LYS A 169 9.63 -4.77 -9.51
CA LYS A 169 10.19 -3.52 -10.05
C LYS A 169 11.18 -2.81 -9.13
N ARG A 170 10.93 -2.78 -7.82
CA ARG A 170 11.64 -1.88 -6.89
C ARG A 170 12.13 -2.54 -5.61
N PHE A 171 11.68 -3.75 -5.32
CA PHE A 171 11.92 -4.37 -4.03
C PHE A 171 13.39 -4.65 -3.75
N SER A 172 14.23 -4.93 -4.76
CA SER A 172 15.67 -5.09 -4.56
C SER A 172 16.32 -3.86 -3.90
N GLN A 173 15.82 -2.66 -4.20
CA GLN A 173 16.31 -1.36 -3.71
C GLN A 173 15.80 -1.00 -2.29
N THR A 174 14.91 -1.82 -1.71
CA THR A 174 14.28 -1.56 -0.42
C THR A 174 15.11 -2.12 0.73
N ASN A 175 15.12 -1.46 1.89
CA ASN A 175 15.84 -1.95 3.05
C ASN A 175 15.29 -3.31 3.57
N PRO A 176 16.12 -4.15 4.20
CA PRO A 176 15.73 -5.47 4.71
C PRO A 176 14.51 -5.50 5.63
N HIS A 177 14.38 -4.52 6.53
CA HIS A 177 13.28 -4.45 7.49
C HIS A 177 11.94 -4.30 6.79
N LEU A 178 11.87 -3.38 5.83
CA LEU A 178 10.66 -3.11 5.06
C LEU A 178 10.32 -4.27 4.10
N LYS A 179 11.33 -4.95 3.54
CA LYS A 179 11.13 -6.19 2.77
C LYS A 179 10.41 -7.26 3.59
N GLN A 180 10.81 -7.48 4.85
CA GLN A 180 10.16 -8.44 5.74
C GLN A 180 8.69 -8.08 5.99
N LEU A 181 8.41 -6.84 6.35
CA LEU A 181 7.05 -6.38 6.63
C LEU A 181 6.12 -6.52 5.42
N ILE A 182 6.62 -6.21 4.22
CA ILE A 182 5.86 -6.36 2.98
C ILE A 182 5.56 -7.84 2.70
N ASP A 183 6.54 -8.73 2.90
CA ASP A 183 6.36 -10.17 2.68
C ASP A 183 5.44 -10.81 3.73
N MET A 184 5.43 -10.32 4.97
CA MET A 184 4.44 -10.72 5.97
C MET A 184 3.02 -10.35 5.54
N ASN A 185 2.79 -9.15 4.99
CA ASN A 185 1.49 -8.78 4.45
C ASN A 185 1.07 -9.64 3.25
N LEU A 186 2.03 -9.99 2.38
CA LEU A 186 1.78 -10.89 1.25
C LEU A 186 1.42 -12.30 1.73
N ALA A 187 2.15 -12.83 2.71
CA ALA A 187 1.87 -14.12 3.33
C ALA A 187 0.49 -14.12 4.00
N ASN A 188 0.13 -13.07 4.72
CA ASN A 188 -1.21 -12.92 5.30
C ASN A 188 -2.30 -12.93 4.21
N ALA A 189 -2.10 -12.20 3.11
CA ALA A 189 -3.02 -12.22 1.97
C ALA A 189 -3.19 -13.64 1.40
N TYR A 190 -2.10 -14.38 1.22
CA TYR A 190 -2.15 -15.77 0.76
C TYR A 190 -2.88 -16.69 1.75
N THR A 191 -2.61 -16.57 3.05
CA THR A 191 -3.30 -17.34 4.10
C THR A 191 -4.80 -17.10 4.07
N LYS A 192 -5.23 -15.83 3.96
CA LYS A 192 -6.66 -15.47 3.86
C LYS A 192 -7.32 -15.96 2.57
N MET A 193 -6.54 -16.30 1.54
CA MET A 193 -6.99 -16.93 0.31
C MET A 193 -6.89 -18.47 0.31
N GLY A 194 -6.52 -19.09 1.43
CA GLY A 194 -6.32 -20.54 1.53
C GLY A 194 -5.03 -21.06 0.89
N LYS A 195 -4.14 -20.18 0.44
CA LYS A 195 -2.88 -20.53 -0.26
C LYS A 195 -1.72 -20.75 0.72
N LYS A 196 -1.88 -21.70 1.66
CA LYS A 196 -0.93 -21.95 2.75
C LYS A 196 0.52 -22.17 2.27
N THR A 197 0.72 -22.95 1.20
CA THR A 197 2.06 -23.22 0.64
C THR A 197 2.76 -21.93 0.19
N MET A 198 2.04 -21.05 -0.53
CA MET A 198 2.59 -19.76 -0.97
C MET A 198 2.87 -18.83 0.22
N ALA A 199 2.00 -18.83 1.23
CA ALA A 199 2.23 -18.06 2.46
C ALA A 199 3.52 -18.50 3.16
N ARG A 200 3.71 -19.81 3.33
CA ARG A 200 4.91 -20.40 3.94
C ARG A 200 6.19 -20.01 3.19
N GLN A 201 6.21 -20.23 1.87
CA GLN A 201 7.35 -19.88 1.01
C GLN A 201 7.69 -18.38 1.11
N THR A 202 6.67 -17.53 1.18
CA THR A 202 6.86 -16.08 1.32
C THR A 202 7.52 -15.73 2.66
N LEU A 203 7.11 -16.35 3.76
CA LEU A 203 7.70 -16.12 5.08
C LEU A 203 9.11 -16.70 5.20
N GLU A 204 9.38 -17.87 4.62
CA GLU A 204 10.72 -18.47 4.55
C GLU A 204 11.69 -17.55 3.79
N GLN A 205 11.24 -16.96 2.69
CA GLN A 205 11.98 -15.97 1.94
C GLN A 205 12.22 -14.67 2.75
N ALA A 206 11.24 -14.23 3.55
CA ALA A 206 11.37 -13.05 4.39
C ALA A 206 12.47 -13.20 5.48
N LEU A 207 12.69 -14.42 5.99
CA LEU A 207 13.77 -14.70 6.93
C LEU A 207 15.17 -14.46 6.33
N GLN A 208 15.31 -14.60 5.01
CA GLN A 208 16.59 -14.43 4.33
C GLN A 208 17.06 -12.98 4.23
N TYR A 209 16.18 -12.00 4.50
CA TYR A 209 16.54 -10.58 4.36
C TYR A 209 17.40 -10.06 5.51
N GLY A 210 17.42 -10.72 6.68
CA GLY A 210 18.22 -10.26 7.83
C GLY A 210 17.63 -9.06 8.57
N GLY A 211 16.32 -8.83 8.51
CA GLY A 211 15.64 -7.76 9.23
C GLY A 211 15.25 -8.12 10.68
N GLY A 212 14.62 -7.17 11.38
CA GLY A 212 14.27 -7.29 12.81
C GLY A 212 13.02 -8.12 13.14
N TRP A 213 12.33 -8.68 12.15
CA TRP A 213 11.03 -9.39 12.35
C TRP A 213 11.16 -10.91 12.40
N ASN A 214 12.37 -11.45 12.52
CA ASN A 214 12.62 -12.90 12.44
C ASN A 214 11.82 -13.73 13.46
N GLN A 215 11.64 -13.24 14.68
CA GLN A 215 10.89 -13.98 15.70
C GLN A 215 9.39 -14.06 15.36
N GLN A 216 8.80 -12.94 14.94
CA GLN A 216 7.41 -12.89 14.49
C GLN A 216 7.19 -13.81 13.28
N ILE A 217 8.08 -13.75 12.29
CA ILE A 217 8.00 -14.62 11.10
C ILE A 217 8.07 -16.10 11.48
N LYS A 218 8.97 -16.49 12.40
CA LYS A 218 9.07 -17.87 12.90
C LYS A 218 7.80 -18.32 13.60
N GLN A 219 7.13 -17.45 14.36
CA GLN A 219 5.86 -17.76 14.99
C GLN A 219 4.76 -17.98 13.95
N GLU A 220 4.66 -17.11 12.94
CA GLU A 220 3.67 -17.26 11.86
C GLU A 220 3.90 -18.54 11.05
N LEU A 221 5.15 -18.93 10.79
CA LEU A 221 5.50 -20.20 10.14
C LEU A 221 5.02 -21.42 10.93
N LYS A 222 5.15 -21.40 12.27
CA LYS A 222 4.64 -22.48 13.13
C LYS A 222 3.12 -22.63 13.01
N LEU A 223 2.39 -21.52 12.96
CA LEU A 223 0.93 -21.51 12.82
C LEU A 223 0.46 -22.02 11.44
N LEU A 224 1.29 -21.97 10.41
CA LEU A 224 0.96 -22.49 9.08
C LEU A 224 1.23 -24.00 8.93
N GLY A 225 2.11 -24.57 9.77
CA GLY A 225 2.53 -25.97 9.72
C GLY A 225 1.84 -26.89 10.73
N GLY A 226 0.96 -26.36 11.58
CA GLY A 226 0.05 -27.12 12.43
C GLY A 226 -1.25 -27.51 11.73
#